data_AF-A0A947BHZ3-F1
#
_entry.id   AF-A0A947BHZ3-F1
#
_cell.length_a   1.000
_cell.length_b   1.000
_cell.length_c   1.000
_cell.angle_alpha   90.00
_cell.angle_beta   90.00
_cell.angle_gamma   90.00
#
_symmetry.space_group_name_H-M   'P 1'
#
loop_
_entity.id
_entity.type
_entity.pdbx_description
1 polymer ?
#
loop_
_entity_poly.entity_id
_entity_poly.type
_entity_poly.pdbx_seq_one_letter_code
_entity_poly.pdbx_strand_id
1 'polypeptide(L)'
;MLTRPTELNLSNWRQPGNNRWAFHHVREIIPTEKIARGNRVSELDKSIIGIVEEVTVAGPGGADWSLQRWLDESNSDALLVAHRGELVHEWYIDADIETSPHIVFSVSKSITAILAGVLVDRGLLEPAKAVVDYIPELADSGYGDASVQQVLDMVVNIDFDEDYLATSGKFLEYRTATAWHPCEVDAIDQNLHDFLCSIGRARGEH
;
A
#
# COMPACT_ATOMS: atom_id res chain seq x y z
N MET A 1 11.75 13.00 16.65
CA MET A 1 12.52 12.43 15.52
C MET A 1 12.79 10.93 15.63
N LEU A 2 12.32 10.14 14.67
CA LEU A 2 12.68 8.72 14.53
C LEU A 2 14.16 8.59 14.13
N THR A 3 14.91 7.71 14.79
CA THR A 3 16.34 7.48 14.49
C THR A 3 16.50 6.38 13.45
N ARG A 4 17.35 6.61 12.43
CA ARG A 4 17.66 5.60 11.41
C ARG A 4 18.40 4.42 12.05
N PRO A 5 17.92 3.17 11.90
CA PRO A 5 18.63 1.99 12.37
C PRO A 5 19.95 1.78 11.62
N THR A 6 21.02 1.42 12.34
CA THR A 6 22.38 1.27 11.79
C THR A 6 22.48 0.18 10.72
N GLU A 7 21.83 -0.97 10.95
CA GLU A 7 21.91 -2.15 10.07
C GLU A 7 20.82 -2.15 8.97
N LEU A 8 20.11 -1.03 8.80
CA LEU A 8 19.02 -0.94 7.83
C LEU A 8 19.54 -1.07 6.40
N ASN A 9 18.94 -2.00 5.66
CA ASN A 9 19.20 -2.24 4.24
C ASN A 9 17.94 -2.78 3.54
N LEU A 10 18.03 -3.00 2.22
CA LEU A 10 16.89 -3.41 1.40
C LEU A 10 16.28 -4.77 1.80
N SER A 11 17.04 -5.66 2.47
CA SER A 11 16.50 -6.95 2.93
C SER A 11 15.64 -6.85 4.19
N ASN A 12 15.91 -5.87 5.06
CA ASN A 12 15.37 -5.84 6.43
C ASN A 12 14.56 -4.59 6.78
N TRP A 13 14.41 -3.62 5.88
CA TRP A 13 13.72 -2.35 6.16
C TRP A 13 12.25 -2.52 6.60
N ARG A 14 11.60 -3.63 6.25
CA ARG A 14 10.22 -3.94 6.66
C ARG A 14 10.12 -4.68 8.00
N GLN A 15 11.23 -5.16 8.55
CA GLN A 15 11.21 -5.96 9.77
C GLN A 15 10.96 -5.08 11.00
N PRO A 16 10.36 -5.64 12.08
CA PRO A 16 10.23 -4.94 13.36
C PRO A 16 11.58 -4.38 13.82
N GLY A 17 11.55 -3.17 14.38
CA GLY A 17 12.74 -2.41 14.78
C GLY A 17 13.34 -1.54 13.67
N ASN A 18 13.14 -1.90 12.39
CA ASN A 18 13.54 -1.07 11.25
C ASN A 18 12.38 -0.31 10.62
N ASN A 19 11.22 -0.96 10.54
CA ASN A 19 10.06 -0.50 9.79
C ASN A 19 9.53 0.86 10.23
N ARG A 20 9.52 1.16 11.54
CA ARG A 20 9.01 2.44 12.04
C ARG A 20 9.75 3.62 11.42
N TRP A 21 11.09 3.63 11.39
CA TRP A 21 11.81 4.68 10.66
C TRP A 21 11.62 4.54 9.15
N ALA A 22 11.77 3.32 8.62
CA ALA A 22 11.79 3.06 7.18
C ALA A 22 10.50 3.49 6.47
N PHE A 23 9.34 3.34 7.12
CA PHE A 23 8.03 3.64 6.55
C PHE A 23 7.79 5.15 6.34
N HIS A 24 8.53 6.00 7.04
CA HIS A 24 8.56 7.46 6.80
C HIS A 24 9.65 7.89 5.79
N HIS A 25 10.59 7.00 5.49
CA HIS A 25 11.81 7.32 4.72
C HIS A 25 12.01 6.39 3.51
N VAL A 26 10.92 5.82 2.98
CA VAL A 26 10.96 4.84 1.87
C VAL A 26 11.76 5.32 0.66
N ARG A 27 11.70 6.62 0.35
CA ARG A 27 12.44 7.26 -0.75
C ARG A 27 13.97 7.16 -0.62
N GLU A 28 14.47 6.89 0.58
CA GLU A 28 15.89 6.68 0.86
C GLU A 28 16.32 5.21 0.72
N ILE A 29 15.36 4.31 0.48
CA ILE A 29 15.55 2.86 0.53
C ILE A 29 15.30 2.23 -0.83
N ILE A 30 14.22 2.62 -1.50
CA ILE A 30 13.82 2.11 -2.81
C ILE A 30 13.66 3.26 -3.81
N PRO A 31 13.79 3.00 -5.13
CA PRO A 31 13.47 3.99 -6.15
C PRO A 31 12.03 4.49 -6.00
N THR A 32 11.83 5.81 -6.04
CA THR A 32 10.51 6.42 -5.93
C THR A 32 10.37 7.59 -6.88
N GLU A 33 9.15 7.85 -7.30
CA GLU A 33 8.78 9.06 -8.04
C GLU A 33 7.94 10.00 -7.17
N LYS A 34 8.18 11.30 -7.31
CA LYS A 34 7.47 12.32 -6.53
C LYS A 34 6.14 12.65 -7.21
N ILE A 35 5.04 12.28 -6.56
CA ILE A 35 3.72 12.84 -6.88
C ILE A 35 3.64 14.25 -6.28
N ALA A 36 3.79 15.27 -7.11
CA ALA A 36 3.71 16.66 -6.67
C ALA A 36 2.27 17.03 -6.27
N ARG A 37 2.11 17.75 -5.16
CA ARG A 37 0.83 18.40 -4.83
C ARG A 37 0.48 19.46 -5.87
N GLY A 38 -0.81 19.76 -6.01
CA GLY A 38 -1.28 20.86 -6.84
C GLY A 38 -0.86 22.25 -6.32
N ASN A 39 -1.02 23.27 -7.16
CA ASN A 39 -0.69 24.66 -6.82
C ASN A 39 -1.64 25.27 -5.78
N ARG A 40 -2.86 24.73 -5.66
CA ARG A 40 -3.85 25.15 -4.67
C ARG A 40 -3.90 24.12 -3.54
N VAL A 41 -3.73 24.59 -2.32
CA VAL A 41 -3.94 23.80 -1.10
C VAL A 41 -5.30 24.18 -0.53
N SER A 42 -6.10 23.19 -0.17
CA SER A 42 -7.31 23.37 0.63
C SER A 42 -7.00 22.86 2.02
N GLU A 43 -7.02 23.75 3.01
CA GLU A 43 -6.88 23.37 4.41
C GLU A 43 -8.16 22.66 4.89
N LEU A 44 -8.00 21.69 5.78
CA LEU A 44 -9.13 21.08 6.48
C LEU A 44 -9.47 21.97 7.68
N ASP A 45 -10.73 22.35 7.80
CA ASP A 45 -11.24 23.04 8.98
C ASP A 45 -11.00 22.16 10.22
N LYS A 46 -10.49 22.76 11.31
CA LYS A 46 -10.18 22.05 12.56
C LYS A 46 -11.19 22.43 13.66
N SER A 47 -11.87 21.42 14.18
CA SER A 47 -12.80 21.48 15.30
C SER A 47 -12.40 20.42 16.34
N ILE A 48 -11.18 20.54 16.87
CA ILE A 48 -10.60 19.52 17.77
C ILE A 48 -11.44 19.41 19.05
N ILE A 49 -11.87 18.19 19.35
CA ILE A 49 -12.68 17.86 20.53
C ILE A 49 -11.99 16.78 21.36
N GLY A 50 -11.94 16.98 22.68
CA GLY A 50 -11.30 16.03 23.60
C GLY A 50 -12.03 14.67 23.73
N ILE A 51 -13.30 14.60 23.33
CA ILE A 51 -14.12 13.37 23.49
C ILE A 51 -13.54 12.16 22.75
N VAL A 52 -12.73 12.38 21.70
CA VAL A 52 -12.07 11.27 20.99
C VAL A 52 -11.03 10.59 21.88
N GLU A 53 -10.35 11.34 22.75
CA GLU A 53 -9.37 10.79 23.70
C GLU A 53 -10.03 9.96 24.82
N GLU A 54 -11.31 10.19 25.09
CA GLU A 54 -12.11 9.45 26.08
C GLU A 54 -12.65 8.12 25.54
N VAL A 55 -12.49 7.85 24.23
CA VAL A 55 -12.97 6.60 23.62
C VAL A 55 -12.19 5.41 24.16
N THR A 56 -12.93 4.37 24.55
CA THR A 56 -12.38 3.05 24.83
C THR A 56 -12.50 2.15 23.61
N VAL A 57 -11.48 1.32 23.40
CA VAL A 57 -11.41 0.34 22.31
C VAL A 57 -11.31 -1.05 22.92
N ALA A 58 -11.97 -2.04 22.30
CA ALA A 58 -11.86 -3.43 22.73
C ALA A 58 -10.46 -3.97 22.43
N GLY A 59 -9.68 -4.23 23.48
CA GLY A 59 -8.40 -4.91 23.41
C GLY A 59 -8.53 -6.43 23.33
N PRO A 60 -7.40 -7.15 23.16
CA PRO A 60 -7.35 -8.61 23.20
C PRO A 60 -8.02 -9.16 24.47
N GLY A 61 -8.88 -10.17 24.30
CA GLY A 61 -9.65 -10.76 25.41
C GLY A 61 -10.86 -9.93 25.86
N GLY A 62 -11.22 -8.86 25.14
CA GLY A 62 -12.40 -8.03 25.43
C GLY A 62 -12.17 -7.01 26.53
N ALA A 63 -10.93 -6.72 26.91
CA ALA A 63 -10.60 -5.69 27.89
C ALA A 63 -10.79 -4.30 27.28
N ASP A 64 -11.35 -3.36 28.05
CA ASP A 64 -11.42 -1.96 27.62
C ASP A 64 -10.03 -1.32 27.68
N TRP A 65 -9.54 -0.86 26.52
CA TRP A 65 -8.29 -0.12 26.40
C TRP A 65 -8.59 1.35 26.15
N SER A 66 -7.77 2.26 26.70
CA SER A 66 -7.80 3.66 26.28
C SER A 66 -7.33 3.80 24.83
N LEU A 67 -7.76 4.87 24.15
CA LEU A 67 -7.27 5.18 22.81
C LEU A 67 -5.72 5.22 22.75
N GLN A 68 -5.08 5.91 23.72
CA GLN A 68 -3.62 5.98 23.77
C GLN A 68 -2.96 4.60 23.86
N ARG A 69 -3.47 3.73 24.75
CA ARG A 69 -2.94 2.37 24.87
C ARG A 69 -3.11 1.60 23.56
N TRP A 70 -4.27 1.72 22.90
CA TRP A 70 -4.50 1.07 21.63
C TRP A 70 -3.50 1.54 20.56
N LEU A 71 -3.25 2.85 20.46
CA LEU A 71 -2.26 3.43 19.54
C LEU A 71 -0.85 2.91 19.79
N ASP A 72 -0.44 2.82 21.06
CA ASP A 72 0.89 2.32 21.45
C ASP A 72 1.05 0.84 21.09
N GLU A 73 0.07 0.01 21.45
CA GLU A 73 0.09 -1.44 21.25
C GLU A 73 -0.09 -1.84 19.78
N SER A 74 -0.80 -1.03 18.99
CA SER A 74 -0.95 -1.23 17.54
C SER A 74 0.23 -0.72 16.72
N ASN A 75 1.27 -0.18 17.37
CA ASN A 75 2.41 0.44 16.72
C ASN A 75 2.02 1.59 15.77
N SER A 76 0.99 2.36 16.12
CA SER A 76 0.50 3.47 15.31
C SER A 76 1.50 4.63 15.26
N ASP A 77 1.61 5.25 14.09
CA ASP A 77 2.45 6.44 13.90
C ASP A 77 1.62 7.73 13.82
N ALA A 78 0.37 7.65 13.34
CA ALA A 78 -0.57 8.76 13.27
C ALA A 78 -2.03 8.28 13.29
N LEU A 79 -2.92 9.08 13.87
CA LEU A 79 -4.37 8.92 13.81
C LEU A 79 -5.01 10.28 13.57
N LEU A 80 -5.81 10.39 12.51
CA LEU A 80 -6.63 11.56 12.24
C LEU A 80 -8.09 11.13 12.13
N VAL A 81 -8.98 11.87 12.77
CA VAL A 81 -10.43 11.64 12.69
C VAL A 81 -11.10 12.89 12.13
N ALA A 82 -11.77 12.72 10.99
CA ALA A 82 -12.59 13.76 10.40
C ALA A 82 -14.07 13.41 10.54
N HIS A 83 -14.89 14.39 10.90
CA HIS A 83 -16.33 14.25 10.99
C HIS A 83 -16.99 15.42 10.25
N ARG A 84 -17.81 15.09 9.24
CA ARG A 84 -18.51 16.07 8.38
C ARG A 84 -17.58 17.08 7.68
N GLY A 85 -16.38 16.64 7.31
CA GLY A 85 -15.39 17.46 6.61
C GLY A 85 -14.47 18.27 7.53
N GLU A 86 -14.69 18.23 8.85
CA GLU A 86 -13.83 18.91 9.83
C GLU A 86 -12.95 17.90 10.55
N LEU A 87 -11.68 18.25 10.76
CA LEU A 87 -10.76 17.47 11.58
C LEU A 87 -11.12 17.67 13.06
N VAL A 88 -11.53 16.59 13.73
CA VAL A 88 -12.01 16.60 15.12
C VAL A 88 -11.02 16.00 16.11
N HIS A 89 -10.02 15.27 15.61
CA HIS A 89 -8.91 14.75 16.40
C HIS A 89 -7.70 14.49 15.49
N GLU A 90 -6.51 14.78 16.01
CA GLU A 90 -5.23 14.43 15.39
C GLU A 90 -4.26 13.99 16.48
N TRP A 91 -3.58 12.88 16.24
CA TRP A 91 -2.54 12.34 17.10
C TRP A 91 -1.39 11.87 16.21
N TYR A 92 -0.17 12.14 16.66
CA TYR A 92 1.06 11.73 15.99
C TYR A 92 2.00 11.19 17.05
N ILE A 93 2.75 10.14 16.71
CA ILE A 93 3.75 9.55 17.63
C ILE A 93 4.88 10.55 17.96
N ASP A 94 5.14 11.50 17.07
CA ASP A 94 6.12 12.58 17.22
C ASP A 94 5.74 13.76 16.31
N ALA A 95 6.13 14.98 16.69
CA ALA A 95 5.83 16.20 15.93
C ALA A 95 6.41 16.19 14.51
N ASP A 96 7.54 15.52 14.29
CA ASP A 96 8.16 15.43 12.96
C ASP A 96 7.31 14.63 11.96
N ILE A 97 6.37 13.81 12.45
CA ILE A 97 5.55 12.91 11.65
C ILE A 97 4.38 13.62 10.97
N GLU A 98 3.89 14.73 11.55
CA GLU A 98 2.75 15.49 11.01
C GLU A 98 2.92 15.86 9.53
N THR A 99 4.15 16.19 9.14
CA THR A 99 4.47 16.66 7.78
C THR A 99 5.28 15.66 6.95
N SER A 100 5.59 14.49 7.52
CA SER A 100 6.36 13.44 6.86
C SER A 100 5.44 12.51 6.07
N PRO A 101 5.76 12.17 4.81
CA PRO A 101 5.08 11.09 4.11
C PRO A 101 5.28 9.75 4.82
N HIS A 102 4.21 8.98 4.94
CA HIS A 102 4.23 7.60 5.43
C HIS A 102 3.81 6.64 4.31
N ILE A 103 4.44 5.48 4.22
CA ILE A 103 4.02 4.43 3.28
C ILE A 103 2.62 3.93 3.64
N VAL A 104 1.74 3.81 2.66
CA VAL A 104 0.35 3.39 2.89
C VAL A 104 0.04 1.99 2.39
N PHE A 105 1.07 1.27 1.90
CA PHE A 105 0.95 -0.08 1.34
C PHE A 105 -0.28 -0.23 0.42
N SER A 106 -1.15 -1.20 0.68
CA SER A 106 -2.32 -1.52 -0.14
C SER A 106 -3.41 -0.45 -0.13
N VAL A 107 -3.37 0.57 0.72
CA VAL A 107 -4.25 1.76 0.57
C VAL A 107 -4.02 2.42 -0.79
N SER A 108 -2.81 2.28 -1.36
CA SER A 108 -2.50 2.73 -2.73
C SER A 108 -3.45 2.14 -3.79
N LYS A 109 -3.98 0.93 -3.58
CA LYS A 109 -4.92 0.28 -4.51
C LYS A 109 -6.21 1.09 -4.64
N SER A 110 -6.71 1.67 -3.55
CA SER A 110 -7.90 2.53 -3.58
C SER A 110 -7.67 3.81 -4.39
N ILE A 111 -6.46 4.38 -4.35
CA ILE A 111 -6.09 5.53 -5.19
C ILE A 111 -6.11 5.13 -6.67
N THR A 112 -5.52 3.98 -7.02
CA THR A 112 -5.58 3.42 -8.38
C THR A 112 -7.02 3.18 -8.83
N ALA A 113 -7.88 2.62 -7.97
CA ALA A 113 -9.29 2.37 -8.28
C ALA A 113 -10.08 3.67 -8.51
N ILE A 114 -9.79 4.73 -7.75
CA ILE A 114 -10.38 6.07 -7.98
C ILE A 114 -9.99 6.59 -9.36
N LEU A 115 -8.71 6.47 -9.75
CA LEU A 115 -8.25 6.88 -11.08
C LEU A 115 -8.90 6.05 -12.19
N ALA A 116 -9.06 4.73 -11.99
CA ALA A 116 -9.80 3.88 -12.92
C ALA A 116 -11.24 4.36 -13.09
N GLY A 117 -11.94 4.69 -11.99
CA GLY A 117 -13.29 5.26 -12.03
C GLY A 117 -13.36 6.58 -12.83
N VAL A 118 -12.37 7.46 -12.68
CA VAL A 118 -12.26 8.70 -13.49
C VAL A 118 -12.06 8.39 -14.98
N LEU A 119 -11.26 7.38 -15.32
CA LEU A 119 -11.05 6.97 -16.71
C LEU A 119 -12.30 6.31 -17.32
N VAL A 120 -13.07 5.56 -16.52
CA VAL A 120 -14.36 5.01 -16.92
C VAL A 120 -15.37 6.11 -17.22
N ASP A 121 -15.50 7.09 -16.33
CA ASP A 121 -16.38 8.26 -16.53
C ASP A 121 -16.04 9.04 -17.80
N ARG A 122 -14.73 9.11 -18.14
CA ARG A 122 -14.24 9.75 -19.37
C ARG A 122 -14.36 8.89 -20.63
N GLY A 123 -14.82 7.63 -20.52
CA GLY A 123 -14.88 6.70 -21.64
C GLY A 123 -13.51 6.24 -22.17
N LEU A 124 -12.45 6.34 -21.35
CA LEU A 124 -11.09 5.92 -21.69
C LEU A 124 -10.77 4.50 -21.20
N LEU A 125 -11.54 3.99 -20.24
CA LEU A 125 -11.44 2.64 -19.70
C LEU A 125 -12.84 2.01 -19.69
N GLU A 126 -12.98 0.81 -20.22
CA GLU A 126 -14.26 0.09 -20.31
C GLU A 126 -14.19 -1.16 -19.43
N PRO A 127 -14.95 -1.25 -18.33
CA PRO A 127 -14.84 -2.37 -17.39
C PRO A 127 -15.12 -3.74 -18.01
N ALA A 128 -15.96 -3.78 -19.05
CA ALA A 128 -16.34 -5.01 -19.74
C ALA A 128 -15.29 -5.50 -20.75
N LYS A 129 -14.31 -4.67 -21.14
CA LYS A 129 -13.24 -5.06 -22.07
C LYS A 129 -12.23 -5.97 -21.39
N ALA A 130 -11.61 -6.83 -22.20
CA ALA A 130 -10.51 -7.66 -21.73
C ALA A 130 -9.30 -6.78 -21.42
N VAL A 131 -8.51 -7.12 -20.40
CA VAL A 131 -7.30 -6.36 -20.08
C VAL A 131 -6.29 -6.37 -21.23
N VAL A 132 -6.28 -7.41 -22.05
CA VAL A 132 -5.44 -7.54 -23.24
C VAL A 132 -5.79 -6.54 -24.36
N ASP A 133 -6.98 -5.94 -24.33
CA ASP A 133 -7.34 -4.83 -25.23
C ASP A 133 -6.54 -3.56 -24.90
N TYR A 134 -6.01 -3.46 -23.67
CA TYR A 134 -5.19 -2.36 -23.19
C TYR A 134 -3.70 -2.72 -23.06
N ILE A 135 -3.42 -3.98 -22.68
CA ILE A 135 -2.06 -4.49 -22.47
C ILE A 135 -1.94 -5.85 -23.18
N PRO A 136 -1.71 -5.88 -24.51
CA PRO A 136 -1.69 -7.10 -25.31
C PRO A 136 -0.67 -8.15 -24.84
N GLU A 137 0.41 -7.71 -24.20
CA GLU A 137 1.48 -8.54 -23.66
C GLU A 137 1.00 -9.53 -22.57
N LEU A 138 -0.16 -9.27 -21.96
CA LEU A 138 -0.77 -10.16 -20.96
C LEU A 138 -1.49 -11.38 -21.56
N ALA A 139 -1.55 -11.53 -22.90
CA ALA A 139 -2.35 -12.57 -23.57
C ALA A 139 -2.07 -14.00 -23.07
N ASP A 140 -0.81 -14.33 -22.80
CA ASP A 140 -0.41 -15.66 -22.34
C ASP A 140 -0.34 -15.78 -20.80
N SER A 141 -0.68 -14.71 -20.08
CA SER A 141 -0.68 -14.68 -18.61
C SER A 141 -2.01 -15.17 -18.02
N GLY A 142 -2.05 -15.28 -16.70
CA GLY A 142 -3.27 -15.54 -15.92
C GLY A 142 -4.35 -14.48 -16.05
N TYR A 143 -3.99 -13.30 -16.58
CA TYR A 143 -4.92 -12.21 -16.85
C TYR A 143 -5.48 -12.21 -18.28
N GLY A 144 -5.01 -13.10 -19.17
CA GLY A 144 -5.25 -13.00 -20.61
C GLY A 144 -6.71 -12.97 -21.06
N ASP A 145 -7.63 -13.54 -20.27
CA ASP A 145 -9.08 -13.49 -20.50
C ASP A 145 -9.86 -12.70 -19.44
N ALA A 146 -9.16 -12.04 -18.51
CA ALA A 146 -9.80 -11.23 -17.49
C ALA A 146 -10.34 -9.94 -18.09
N SER A 147 -11.55 -9.55 -17.69
CA SER A 147 -12.04 -8.19 -17.91
C SER A 147 -11.37 -7.20 -16.96
N VAL A 148 -11.38 -5.93 -17.33
CA VAL A 148 -10.95 -4.84 -16.45
C VAL A 148 -11.72 -4.89 -15.12
N GLN A 149 -13.02 -5.16 -15.15
CA GLN A 149 -13.86 -5.27 -13.94
C GLN A 149 -13.39 -6.43 -13.04
N GLN A 150 -13.08 -7.59 -13.60
CA GLN A 150 -12.61 -8.73 -12.81
C GLN A 150 -11.27 -8.44 -12.12
N VAL A 151 -10.38 -7.68 -12.75
CA VAL A 151 -9.15 -7.21 -12.12
C VAL A 151 -9.43 -6.21 -10.99
N LEU A 152 -10.34 -5.25 -11.21
CA LEU A 152 -10.73 -4.28 -10.17
C LEU A 152 -11.37 -4.95 -8.95
N ASP A 153 -12.13 -6.03 -9.16
CA ASP A 153 -12.82 -6.78 -8.11
C ASP A 153 -11.95 -7.87 -7.47
N MET A 154 -10.71 -8.06 -7.95
CA MET A 154 -9.77 -9.07 -7.45
C MET A 154 -10.32 -10.50 -7.57
N VAL A 155 -11.01 -10.82 -8.67
CA VAL A 155 -11.64 -12.14 -8.92
C VAL A 155 -10.99 -12.90 -10.09
N VAL A 156 -9.68 -12.71 -10.30
CA VAL A 156 -8.91 -13.35 -11.38
C VAL A 156 -8.02 -14.46 -10.83
N ASN A 157 -8.04 -15.64 -11.48
CA ASN A 157 -7.40 -16.84 -10.98
C ASN A 157 -5.94 -16.92 -11.41
N ILE A 158 -5.10 -16.19 -10.70
CA ILE A 158 -3.68 -16.15 -10.97
C ILE A 158 -2.90 -17.11 -10.08
N ASP A 159 -1.86 -17.72 -10.64
CA ASP A 159 -0.89 -18.53 -9.91
C ASP A 159 -0.01 -17.61 -9.08
N PHE A 160 -0.54 -17.10 -7.96
CA PHE A 160 0.15 -16.18 -7.07
C PHE A 160 -0.30 -16.42 -5.62
N ASP A 161 0.60 -16.99 -4.82
CA ASP A 161 0.40 -17.16 -3.39
C ASP A 161 0.92 -15.93 -2.63
N GLU A 162 0.03 -15.23 -1.91
CA GLU A 162 0.34 -13.98 -1.22
C GLU A 162 0.92 -14.23 0.19
N ASP A 163 2.03 -14.96 0.26
CA ASP A 163 2.75 -15.18 1.52
C ASP A 163 3.81 -14.10 1.77
N TYR A 164 3.49 -13.19 2.70
CA TYR A 164 4.38 -12.10 3.12
C TYR A 164 5.73 -12.56 3.72
N LEU A 165 5.80 -13.81 4.18
CA LEU A 165 6.98 -14.43 4.79
C LEU A 165 7.77 -15.31 3.82
N ALA A 166 7.30 -15.44 2.57
CA ALA A 166 7.95 -16.27 1.57
C ALA A 166 9.42 -15.84 1.34
N THR A 167 10.31 -16.83 1.35
CA THR A 167 11.74 -16.68 1.04
C THR A 167 12.09 -17.23 -0.35
N SER A 168 11.10 -17.69 -1.11
CA SER A 168 11.22 -18.15 -2.49
C SER A 168 9.86 -18.05 -3.20
N GLY A 169 9.84 -18.29 -4.51
CA GLY A 169 8.62 -18.30 -5.32
C GLY A 169 8.13 -16.92 -5.75
N LYS A 170 6.94 -16.89 -6.34
CA LYS A 170 6.40 -15.72 -7.06
C LYS A 170 6.24 -14.47 -6.22
N PHE A 171 5.99 -14.60 -4.91
CA PHE A 171 5.90 -13.43 -4.04
C PHE A 171 7.26 -12.75 -3.83
N LEU A 172 8.35 -13.54 -3.79
CA LEU A 172 9.70 -13.00 -3.77
C LEU A 172 10.06 -12.37 -5.12
N GLU A 173 9.76 -13.06 -6.24
CA GLU A 173 9.94 -12.54 -7.60
C GLU A 173 9.22 -11.20 -7.79
N TYR A 174 7.97 -11.10 -7.34
CA TYR A 174 7.21 -9.84 -7.32
C TYR A 174 7.97 -8.73 -6.56
N ARG A 175 8.43 -9.01 -5.33
CA ARG A 175 9.17 -8.02 -4.53
C ARG A 175 10.48 -7.61 -5.20
N THR A 176 11.16 -8.53 -5.87
CA THR A 176 12.38 -8.26 -6.64
C THR A 176 12.06 -7.36 -7.83
N ALA A 177 11.02 -7.69 -8.61
CA ALA A 177 10.56 -6.93 -9.76
C ALA A 177 10.06 -5.52 -9.42
N THR A 178 9.66 -5.27 -8.16
CA THR A 178 9.30 -3.93 -7.66
C THR A 178 10.47 -3.21 -6.97
N ALA A 179 11.68 -3.77 -6.97
CA ALA A 179 12.85 -3.26 -6.23
C ALA A 179 12.63 -3.16 -4.70
N TRP A 180 11.71 -3.96 -4.16
CA TRP A 180 11.38 -4.02 -2.73
C TRP A 180 12.21 -5.06 -1.97
N HIS A 181 12.97 -5.89 -2.67
CA HIS A 181 13.87 -6.88 -2.10
C HIS A 181 15.19 -6.88 -2.87
N PRO A 182 16.33 -7.25 -2.25
CA PRO A 182 17.56 -7.46 -2.99
C PRO A 182 17.36 -8.46 -4.13
N CYS A 183 18.02 -8.19 -5.25
CA CYS A 183 18.09 -9.08 -6.39
C CYS A 183 19.54 -9.58 -6.53
N GLU A 184 19.69 -10.78 -7.08
CA GLU A 184 20.97 -11.22 -7.63
C GLU A 184 21.28 -10.39 -8.90
N VAL A 185 22.56 -10.29 -9.27
CA VAL A 185 22.99 -9.43 -10.41
C VAL A 185 22.32 -9.84 -11.73
N ASP A 186 22.02 -11.12 -11.91
CA ASP A 186 21.33 -11.67 -13.09
C ASP A 186 19.82 -11.37 -13.13
N ALA A 187 19.23 -10.93 -12.00
CA ALA A 187 17.83 -10.53 -11.90
C ALA A 187 17.63 -9.00 -11.95
N ILE A 188 18.69 -8.22 -12.20
CA ILE A 188 18.64 -6.75 -12.13
C ILE A 188 17.71 -6.10 -13.18
N ASP A 189 17.49 -6.77 -14.31
CA ASP A 189 16.64 -6.28 -15.39
C ASP A 189 15.17 -6.70 -15.22
N GLN A 190 14.83 -7.45 -14.17
CA GLN A 190 13.45 -7.81 -13.86
C GLN A 190 12.64 -6.57 -13.50
N ASN A 191 11.47 -6.43 -14.12
CA ASN A 191 10.55 -5.34 -13.86
C ASN A 191 9.13 -5.88 -13.63
N LEU A 192 8.27 -5.07 -13.03
CA LEU A 192 6.91 -5.46 -12.69
C LEU A 192 6.07 -5.87 -13.92
N HIS A 193 6.31 -5.27 -15.09
CA HIS A 193 5.58 -5.59 -16.30
C HIS A 193 5.85 -7.04 -16.76
N ASP A 194 7.11 -7.42 -16.86
CA ASP A 194 7.50 -8.77 -17.27
C ASP A 194 7.10 -9.81 -16.23
N PHE A 195 7.18 -9.45 -14.94
CA PHE A 195 6.65 -10.27 -13.86
C PHE A 195 5.16 -10.56 -14.08
N LEU A 196 4.32 -9.54 -14.30
CA LEU A 196 2.88 -9.71 -14.53
C LEU A 196 2.58 -10.58 -15.76
N CYS A 197 3.35 -10.42 -16.84
CA CYS A 197 3.23 -11.27 -18.03
C CYS A 197 3.60 -12.74 -17.75
N SER A 198 4.48 -13.00 -16.77
CA SER A 198 4.90 -14.34 -16.39
C SER A 198 3.97 -15.09 -15.43
N ILE A 199 3.02 -14.39 -14.78
CA ILE A 199 2.09 -15.03 -13.86
C ILE A 199 1.09 -15.87 -14.66
N GLY A 200 1.08 -17.17 -14.44
CA GLY A 200 0.12 -18.08 -15.09
C GLY A 200 -1.24 -18.09 -14.39
N ARG A 201 -2.14 -18.95 -14.87
CA ARG A 201 -3.39 -19.25 -14.15
C ARG A 201 -3.13 -20.23 -13.00
N ALA A 202 -3.79 -20.00 -11.88
CA ALA A 202 -3.76 -20.95 -10.77
C ALA A 202 -4.49 -22.26 -11.16
N ARG A 203 -4.08 -23.37 -10.54
CA ARG A 203 -4.75 -24.67 -10.71
C ARG A 203 -5.91 -24.77 -9.73
N GLY A 204 -7.14 -24.90 -10.24
CA GLY A 204 -8.34 -25.12 -9.43
C GLY A 204 -9.44 -24.09 -9.69
N GLU A 205 -10.58 -24.26 -9.03
CA GLU A 205 -11.62 -23.22 -8.94
C GLU A 205 -11.23 -22.22 -7.85
N HIS A 206 -11.70 -20.97 -8.01
CA HIS A 206 -11.59 -19.91 -7.00
C HIS A 206 -12.42 -20.19 -5.75
#